data_AF-A0A2V4DTC0-F1
#
_entry.id   AF-A0A2V4DTC0-F1
#
_cell.length_a   1.000
_cell.length_b   1.000
_cell.length_c   1.000
_cell.angle_alpha   90.00
_cell.angle_beta   90.00
_cell.angle_gamma   90.00
#
_symmetry.space_group_name_H-M   'P 1'
#
loop_
_entity.id
_entity.type
_entity.pdbx_description
1 polymer ?
#
loop_
_entity_poly.entity_id
_entity_poly.type
_entity_poly.pdbx_seq_one_letter_code
_entity_poly.pdbx_strand_id
1 'polypeptide(L)'
;MKGGHSGQTSDSNPQYAVEVISVNSDGTRIVKFLTQFDDGNLSKIKTSTLFPESWSDTKIMNAVTTTGSSKSVATRAFDGASLHQSTIDGVKVEVIKIGDNITSGYPCGKGCMTIEQFKGQ
;
A
#
# COMPACT_ATOMS: atom_id res chain seq x y z
N MET A 1 5.17 3.19 -11.61
CA MET A 1 3.85 3.60 -11.11
C MET A 1 4.06 4.19 -9.73
N LYS A 2 3.85 5.50 -9.52
CA LYS A 2 3.85 6.08 -8.16
C LYS A 2 2.46 5.81 -7.56
N GLY A 3 2.28 4.61 -7.01
CA GLY A 3 1.03 4.25 -6.34
C GLY A 3 0.83 5.09 -5.06
N GLY A 4 -0.42 5.21 -4.59
CA GLY A 4 -0.78 5.97 -3.36
C GLY A 4 -0.18 5.45 -2.04
N HIS A 5 0.71 4.45 -2.12
CA HIS A 5 1.47 3.88 -1.01
C HIS A 5 2.98 4.06 -1.16
N SER A 6 3.48 4.71 -2.23
CA SER A 6 4.92 4.94 -2.42
C SER A 6 5.54 5.64 -1.21
N GLY A 7 6.72 5.19 -0.79
CA GLY A 7 7.49 5.84 0.26
C GLY A 7 7.91 7.26 -0.12
N GLN A 8 7.94 7.58 -1.42
CA GLN A 8 8.35 8.88 -1.97
C GLN A 8 7.23 9.94 -1.97
N THR A 9 6.00 9.58 -1.62
CA THR A 9 4.93 10.57 -1.44
C THR A 9 5.28 11.46 -0.24
N SER A 10 5.73 12.68 -0.51
CA SER A 10 6.24 13.64 0.47
C SER A 10 6.05 15.07 -0.02
N ASP A 11 6.12 16.04 0.90
CA ASP A 11 6.08 17.48 0.60
C ASP A 11 7.25 17.99 -0.23
N SER A 12 8.32 17.19 -0.38
CA SER A 12 9.41 17.54 -1.29
C SER A 12 9.02 17.46 -2.76
N ASN A 13 7.92 16.79 -3.08
CA ASN A 13 7.39 16.70 -4.42
C ASN A 13 6.24 17.72 -4.61
N PRO A 14 6.36 18.68 -5.53
CA PRO A 14 5.37 19.74 -5.71
C PRO A 14 3.97 19.26 -6.11
N GLN A 15 3.83 18.01 -6.57
CA GLN A 15 2.52 17.41 -6.88
C GLN A 15 1.75 16.96 -5.63
N TYR A 16 2.36 16.99 -4.44
CA TYR A 16 1.72 16.53 -3.21
C TYR A 16 1.81 17.60 -2.12
N ALA A 17 0.76 17.67 -1.30
CA ALA A 17 0.85 18.21 0.05
C ALA A 17 0.52 17.09 1.04
N VAL A 18 1.38 16.86 2.02
CA VAL A 18 1.47 15.65 2.84
C VAL A 18 1.65 16.02 4.31
N GLU A 19 0.64 15.72 5.12
CA GLU A 19 0.75 15.76 6.57
C GLU A 19 1.10 14.36 7.09
N VAL A 20 2.26 14.20 7.74
CA VAL A 20 2.61 12.94 8.43
C VAL A 20 1.89 12.90 9.77
N ILE A 21 0.93 11.99 9.90
CA ILE A 21 0.13 11.80 11.12
C ILE A 21 0.90 10.96 12.13
N SER A 22 1.58 9.89 11.68
CA SER A 22 2.46 9.08 12.53
C SER A 22 3.42 8.25 11.70
N VAL A 23 4.51 7.84 12.35
CA VAL A 23 5.49 6.88 11.81
C VAL A 23 5.46 5.65 12.70
N ASN A 24 5.27 4.47 12.10
CA ASN A 24 5.27 3.20 12.81
C ASN A 24 6.71 2.73 13.06
N SER A 25 6.90 1.77 13.96
CA SER A 25 8.23 1.25 14.30
C SER A 25 8.93 0.51 13.15
N ASP A 26 8.17 0.04 12.16
CA ASP A 26 8.70 -0.55 10.91
C ASP A 26 9.05 0.50 9.84
N GLY A 27 8.91 1.79 10.16
CA GLY A 27 9.20 2.91 9.27
C GLY A 27 8.07 3.28 8.31
N THR A 28 6.97 2.53 8.26
CA THR A 28 5.79 2.92 7.47
C THR A 28 5.17 4.19 8.04
N ARG A 29 4.58 5.02 7.17
CA ARG A 29 4.06 6.34 7.55
C ARG A 29 2.57 6.41 7.30
N ILE A 30 1.80 6.78 8.32
CA ILE A 30 0.39 7.15 8.14
C ILE A 30 0.36 8.63 7.80
N VAL A 31 -0.17 8.97 6.64
CA VAL A 31 -0.21 10.35 6.14
C VAL A 31 -1.63 10.74 5.75
N LYS A 32 -1.92 12.04 5.81
CA LYS A 32 -2.97 12.66 5.01
C LYS A 32 -2.31 13.38 3.85
N PHE A 33 -2.83 13.21 2.64
CA PHE A 33 -2.29 13.93 1.50
C PHE A 33 -3.36 14.30 0.48
N LEU A 34 -3.06 15.33 -0.30
CA LEU A 34 -3.75 15.66 -1.54
C LEU A 34 -2.74 15.64 -2.68
N THR A 35 -3.22 15.30 -3.88
CA THR A 35 -2.42 15.31 -5.11
C THR A 35 -2.93 16.41 -6.02
N GLN A 36 -2.02 17.21 -6.56
CA GLN A 36 -2.28 18.06 -7.70
C GLN A 36 -2.03 17.26 -8.98
N PHE A 37 -3.02 17.19 -9.85
CA PHE A 37 -2.92 16.57 -11.16
C PHE A 37 -2.33 17.55 -12.18
N ASP A 38 -1.88 17.04 -13.33
CA ASP A 38 -1.23 17.84 -14.38
C ASP A 38 -2.16 18.93 -14.97
N ASP A 39 -3.48 18.75 -14.84
CA ASP A 39 -4.50 19.74 -15.22
C ASP A 39 -4.71 20.85 -14.15
N GLY A 40 -3.95 20.79 -13.05
CA GLY A 40 -4.02 21.72 -11.93
C GLY A 40 -5.11 21.39 -10.89
N ASN A 41 -5.99 20.41 -11.17
CA ASN A 41 -7.03 20.01 -10.23
C ASN A 41 -6.44 19.27 -9.02
N LEU A 42 -7.10 19.44 -7.86
CA LEU A 42 -6.71 18.79 -6.63
C LEU A 42 -7.58 17.57 -6.35
N SER A 43 -6.96 16.48 -5.89
CA SER A 43 -7.68 15.35 -5.33
C SER A 43 -8.37 15.74 -4.01
N LYS A 44 -9.37 14.95 -3.61
CA LYS A 44 -9.79 14.94 -2.19
C LYS A 44 -8.60 14.57 -1.30
N ILE A 45 -8.60 15.05 -0.05
CA ILE A 45 -7.65 14.61 0.97
C ILE A 45 -7.88 13.12 1.22
N LYS A 46 -6.80 12.35 1.22
CA LYS A 46 -6.79 10.91 1.49
C LYS A 46 -5.90 10.60 2.68
N THR A 47 -6.35 9.67 3.50
CA THR A 47 -5.49 9.02 4.51
C THR A 47 -4.92 7.75 3.91
N SER A 48 -3.60 7.55 4.00
CA SER A 48 -2.93 6.35 3.49
C SER A 48 -1.78 5.93 4.41
N THR A 49 -1.48 4.64 4.40
CA THR A 49 -0.23 4.09 4.94
C THR A 49 0.76 3.98 3.80
N LEU A 50 1.89 4.68 3.88
CA LEU A 50 2.97 4.63 2.92
C LEU A 50 4.06 3.65 3.38
N PHE A 51 4.78 3.09 2.41
CA PHE A 51 6.02 2.35 2.68
C PHE A 51 7.06 3.27 3.35
N PRO A 52 8.10 2.72 3.99
CA PRO A 52 9.17 3.53 4.53
C PRO A 52 9.77 4.43 3.45
N GLU A 53 10.10 5.67 3.82
CA GLU A 53 10.67 6.66 2.90
C GLU A 53 12.02 6.21 2.31
N SER A 54 12.74 5.35 3.05
CA SER A 54 13.98 4.71 2.59
C SER A 54 13.78 3.65 1.50
N TRP A 55 12.55 3.22 1.22
CA TRP A 55 12.27 2.24 0.17
C TRP A 55 12.10 2.92 -1.19
N SER A 56 12.92 2.52 -2.16
CA SER A 56 12.73 2.91 -3.55
C SER A 56 11.47 2.29 -4.15
N ASP A 57 10.90 2.92 -5.19
CA ASP A 57 9.77 2.36 -5.92
C ASP A 57 10.08 0.94 -6.45
N THR A 58 11.29 0.67 -6.91
CA THR A 58 11.72 -0.68 -7.33
C THR A 58 11.65 -1.69 -6.18
N LYS A 59 12.11 -1.31 -4.98
CA LYS A 59 12.02 -2.17 -3.80
C LYS A 59 10.56 -2.46 -3.42
N ILE A 60 9.71 -1.43 -3.47
CA ILE A 60 8.27 -1.55 -3.22
C ILE A 60 7.62 -2.52 -4.23
N MET A 61 7.89 -2.34 -5.52
CA MET A 61 7.36 -3.22 -6.56
C MET A 61 7.82 -4.66 -6.35
N ASN A 62 9.10 -4.87 -6.04
CA ASN A 62 9.62 -6.21 -5.75
C ASN A 62 8.97 -6.83 -4.51
N ALA A 63 8.74 -6.07 -3.45
CA ALA A 63 8.05 -6.54 -2.24
C ALA A 63 6.60 -6.94 -2.54
N VAL A 64 5.88 -6.13 -3.32
CA VAL A 64 4.52 -6.42 -3.78
C VAL A 64 4.49 -7.67 -4.66
N THR A 65 5.37 -7.79 -5.66
CA THR A 65 5.42 -8.97 -6.51
C THR A 65 5.78 -10.23 -5.71
N THR A 66 6.79 -10.16 -4.84
CA THR A 66 7.19 -11.28 -3.99
C THR A 66 6.03 -11.74 -3.10
N THR A 67 5.32 -10.79 -2.48
CA THR A 67 4.14 -11.09 -1.65
C THR A 67 3.01 -11.70 -2.49
N GLY A 68 2.72 -11.18 -3.68
CA GLY A 68 1.68 -11.71 -4.57
C GLY A 68 2.01 -13.08 -5.19
N SER A 69 3.28 -13.50 -5.14
CA SER A 69 3.73 -14.85 -5.50
C SER A 69 3.72 -15.82 -4.32
N SER A 70 3.41 -15.35 -3.11
CA SER A 70 3.32 -16.21 -1.93
C SER A 70 2.03 -17.04 -1.93
N LYS A 71 1.89 -17.91 -0.92
CA LYS A 71 0.64 -18.67 -0.73
C LYS A 71 -0.45 -17.73 -0.22
N SER A 72 -1.64 -17.81 -0.80
CA SER A 72 -2.78 -17.05 -0.29
C SER A 72 -3.14 -17.48 1.13
N VAL A 73 -3.44 -16.49 1.96
CA VAL A 73 -3.96 -16.69 3.33
C VAL A 73 -5.48 -16.82 3.34
N ALA A 74 -6.15 -16.27 2.32
CA ALA A 74 -7.59 -16.41 2.13
C ALA A 74 -7.97 -16.22 0.66
N THR A 75 -9.11 -16.78 0.27
CA THR A 75 -9.79 -16.52 -1.00
C THR A 75 -11.25 -16.14 -0.72
N ARG A 76 -11.74 -15.12 -1.40
CA ARG A 76 -13.10 -14.60 -1.31
C ARG A 76 -13.99 -15.28 -2.34
N ALA A 77 -15.14 -15.79 -1.91
CA ALA A 77 -15.93 -16.72 -2.71
C ALA A 77 -16.65 -16.06 -3.89
N PHE A 78 -17.05 -14.79 -3.79
CA PHE A 78 -17.92 -14.18 -4.80
C PHE A 78 -17.18 -13.72 -6.06
N ASP A 79 -15.90 -13.34 -5.94
CA ASP A 79 -15.08 -12.84 -7.05
C ASP A 79 -13.77 -13.60 -7.25
N GLY A 80 -13.47 -14.58 -6.38
CA GLY A 80 -12.22 -15.33 -6.43
C GLY A 80 -10.99 -14.52 -6.05
N ALA A 81 -11.16 -13.33 -5.46
CA ALA A 81 -10.03 -12.54 -4.99
C ALA A 81 -9.26 -13.31 -3.90
N SER A 82 -7.94 -13.27 -3.94
CA SER A 82 -7.06 -13.90 -2.95
C SER A 82 -6.22 -12.86 -2.22
N LEU A 83 -6.11 -13.02 -0.90
CA LEU A 83 -5.27 -12.22 -0.03
C LEU A 83 -3.94 -12.93 0.19
N HIS A 84 -2.85 -12.19 0.06
CA HIS A 84 -1.48 -12.63 0.27
C HIS A 84 -0.80 -11.68 1.24
N GLN A 85 -0.03 -12.23 2.18
CA GLN A 85 0.63 -11.45 3.22
C GLN A 85 2.05 -11.96 3.41
N SER A 86 3.01 -11.03 3.55
CA SER A 86 4.41 -11.36 3.80
C SER A 86 5.08 -10.26 4.61
N THR A 87 6.23 -10.55 5.21
CA THR A 87 7.08 -9.55 5.87
C THR A 87 8.38 -9.42 5.09
N ILE A 88 8.67 -8.23 4.60
CA ILE A 88 9.88 -7.92 3.82
C ILE A 88 10.65 -6.84 4.59
N ASP A 89 11.88 -7.16 5.02
CA ASP A 89 12.74 -6.28 5.82
C ASP A 89 12.02 -5.60 7.00
N GLY A 90 11.22 -6.39 7.73
CA GLY A 90 10.47 -5.92 8.90
C GLY A 90 9.14 -5.24 8.60
N VAL A 91 8.83 -4.92 7.33
CA VAL A 91 7.56 -4.31 6.92
C VAL A 91 6.59 -5.40 6.49
N LYS A 92 5.39 -5.43 7.07
CA LYS A 92 4.31 -6.30 6.60
C LYS A 92 3.65 -5.73 5.36
N VAL A 93 3.50 -6.55 4.34
CA VAL A 93 2.95 -6.20 3.03
C VAL A 93 1.74 -7.08 2.73
N GLU A 94 0.67 -6.47 2.20
CA GLU A 94 -0.51 -7.17 1.73
C GLU A 94 -0.67 -6.99 0.24
N VAL A 95 -1.13 -8.06 -0.41
CA VAL A 95 -1.46 -8.07 -1.83
C VAL A 95 -2.78 -8.77 -2.04
N ILE A 96 -3.65 -8.15 -2.83
CA ILE A 96 -4.89 -8.77 -3.30
C ILE A 96 -4.72 -9.09 -4.78
N LYS A 97 -5.08 -10.32 -5.17
CA LYS A 97 -5.05 -10.81 -6.55
C LYS A 97 -6.39 -11.35 -6.99
N ILE A 98 -6.74 -11.18 -8.27
CA ILE A 98 -7.82 -11.94 -8.94
C ILE A 98 -7.16 -12.74 -10.07
N GLY A 99 -7.14 -14.07 -9.93
CA GLY A 99 -6.26 -14.91 -10.74
C GLY A 99 -4.79 -14.51 -10.54
N ASP A 100 -4.08 -14.24 -11.63
CA ASP A 100 -2.68 -13.79 -11.59
C ASP A 100 -2.51 -12.27 -11.50
N ASN A 101 -3.60 -11.51 -11.63
CA ASN A 101 -3.55 -10.05 -11.65
C ASN A 101 -3.53 -9.49 -10.22
N ILE A 102 -2.47 -8.75 -9.89
CA ILE A 102 -2.42 -7.95 -8.65
C ILE A 102 -3.36 -6.75 -8.81
N THR A 103 -4.39 -6.69 -7.97
CA THR A 103 -5.36 -5.57 -7.95
C THR A 103 -5.00 -4.53 -6.91
N SER A 104 -4.32 -4.93 -5.82
CA SER A 104 -3.86 -4.03 -4.76
C SER A 104 -2.56 -4.53 -4.14
N GLY A 105 -1.68 -3.61 -3.74
CA GLY A 105 -0.47 -3.91 -2.98
C GLY A 105 -0.08 -2.73 -2.08
N TYR A 106 0.04 -2.96 -0.77
CA TYR A 106 0.25 -1.90 0.21
C TYR A 106 0.88 -2.41 1.52
N PRO A 107 1.53 -1.53 2.31
CA PRO A 107 2.03 -1.90 3.62
C PRO A 107 0.92 -1.87 4.67
N CYS A 108 0.98 -2.77 5.64
CA CYS A 108 -0.02 -2.86 6.71
C CYS A 108 0.07 -1.71 7.73
N GLY A 109 1.28 -1.21 8.01
CA GLY A 109 1.52 -0.30 9.13
C GLY A 109 1.13 -0.91 10.47
N LYS A 110 0.10 -0.35 11.13
CA LYS A 110 -0.32 -0.80 12.49
C LYS A 110 -1.02 -2.15 12.53
N GLY A 111 -1.46 -2.67 11.38
CA GLY A 111 -2.12 -3.97 11.32
C GLY A 111 -2.53 -4.33 9.90
N CYS A 112 -2.35 -5.59 9.54
CA CYS A 112 -2.82 -6.10 8.26
C CYS A 112 -4.33 -6.40 8.34
N MET A 113 -4.97 -6.48 7.18
CA MET A 113 -6.32 -6.97 7.05
C MET A 113 -6.46 -8.36 7.65
N THR A 114 -7.50 -8.55 8.46
CA THR A 114 -7.91 -9.88 8.92
C THR A 114 -8.59 -10.66 7.80
N ILE A 115 -8.63 -11.99 7.91
CA ILE A 115 -9.31 -12.84 6.94
C ILE A 115 -10.80 -12.51 6.87
N GLU A 116 -11.41 -12.18 8.01
CA GLU A 116 -12.82 -11.80 8.13
C GLU A 116 -13.11 -10.48 7.43
N GLN A 117 -12.27 -9.45 7.65
CA GLN A 117 -12.37 -8.18 6.94
C GLN A 117 -12.23 -8.37 5.43
N PHE A 118 -11.26 -9.17 4.99
CA PHE A 118 -11.04 -9.42 3.57
C PHE A 118 -12.24 -10.09 2.91
N LYS A 119 -12.83 -11.10 3.57
CA LYS A 119 -13.99 -11.83 3.07
C LYS A 119 -15.27 -10.99 3.09
N GLY A 120 -15.36 -9.98 3.95
CA GLY A 120 -16.52 -9.09 4.08
C GLY A 120 -16.49 -7.83 3.21
N GLN A 121 -15.42 -7.63 2.44
CA GLN A 121 -15.33 -6.58 1.41
C GLN A 121 -16.23 -6.87 0.21
#